data_AF-A0A7X3MVB9-F1
#
_entry.id   AF-A0A7X3MVB9-F1
#
_cell.length_a   1.000
_cell.length_b   1.000
_cell.length_c   1.000
_cell.angle_alpha   90.00
_cell.angle_beta   90.00
_cell.angle_gamma   90.00
#
_symmetry.space_group_name_H-M   'P 1'
#
loop_
_entity.id
_entity.type
_entity.pdbx_description
1 polymer ?
#
loop_
_entity_poly.entity_id
_entity_poly.type
_entity_poly.pdbx_seq_one_letter_code
_entity_poly.pdbx_strand_id
1 'polypeptide(L)' 'MSDWVDFEQWKDCARMERPGFVLEVRNAAGQSLFTPCTHFLQTPWDWTSAPVQFRLVQESKPSHSAPIPKPQNKS' A
#
# COMPACT_ATOMS: atom_id res chain seq x y z
N MET A 1 13.53 5.02 9.13
CA MET A 1 12.74 4.77 7.90
C MET A 1 13.24 3.45 7.36
N SER A 2 12.36 2.49 7.06
CA SER A 2 12.79 1.21 6.48
C SER A 2 13.44 1.47 5.12
N ASP A 3 14.57 0.80 4.88
CA ASP A 3 15.26 0.82 3.60
C ASP A 3 14.40 0.22 2.48
N TRP A 4 14.59 0.74 1.27
CA TRP A 4 13.98 0.21 0.06
C TRP A 4 14.69 -1.07 -0.34
N VAL A 5 13.89 -2.08 -0.68
CA VAL A 5 14.32 -3.40 -1.15
C VAL A 5 13.95 -3.50 -2.62
N ASP A 6 14.85 -4.08 -3.41
CA ASP A 6 14.61 -4.35 -4.83
C ASP A 6 13.41 -5.30 -5.03
N PHE A 7 12.56 -5.01 -6.02
CA PHE A 7 11.35 -5.81 -6.28
C PHE A 7 11.63 -7.27 -6.66
N GLU A 8 12.83 -7.61 -7.15
CA GLU A 8 13.25 -9.00 -7.40
C GLU A 8 13.19 -9.87 -6.13
N GLN A 9 13.25 -9.25 -4.94
CA GLN A 9 13.12 -9.92 -3.65
C GLN A 9 11.66 -10.01 -3.15
N TRP A 10 10.67 -9.63 -3.97
CA TRP A 10 9.26 -9.69 -3.57
C TRP A 10 8.82 -11.09 -3.18
N LYS A 11 9.38 -12.14 -3.79
CA LYS A 11 9.14 -13.55 -3.42
C LYS A 11 9.43 -13.87 -1.95
N ASP A 12 10.27 -13.06 -1.30
CA ASP A 12 10.66 -13.18 0.11
C ASP A 12 9.88 -12.22 1.02
N CYS A 13 8.85 -11.51 0.51
CA CYS A 13 8.13 -10.48 1.27
C CYS A 13 7.49 -10.99 2.57
N ALA A 14 7.11 -12.28 2.63
CA ALA A 14 6.50 -12.90 3.80
C ALA A 14 7.44 -12.91 5.00
N ARG A 15 8.77 -12.89 4.77
CA ARG A 15 9.78 -12.81 5.84
C ARG A 15 9.82 -11.43 6.49
N MET A 16 9.28 -10.41 5.81
CA MET A 16 9.24 -9.03 6.28
C MET A 16 7.90 -8.68 6.92
N GLU A 17 6.84 -9.46 6.71
CA GLU A 17 5.52 -9.20 7.27
C GLU A 17 5.53 -9.18 8.79
N ARG A 18 4.86 -8.17 9.36
CA ARG A 18 4.70 -8.01 10.81
C ARG A 18 3.34 -7.38 11.11
N PRO A 19 2.69 -7.73 12.23
CA PRO A 19 1.45 -7.09 12.63
C PRO A 19 1.59 -5.57 12.74
N GLY A 20 0.63 -4.83 12.17
CA GLY A 20 0.63 -3.36 12.16
C GLY A 20 1.55 -2.72 11.11
N PHE A 21 2.09 -3.51 10.19
CA PHE A 21 2.88 -3.05 9.05
C PHE A 21 2.30 -3.56 7.73
N VAL A 22 2.48 -2.78 6.67
CA VAL A 22 2.15 -3.11 5.28
C VAL A 22 3.37 -2.87 4.39
N LEU A 23 3.36 -3.42 3.18
CA LEU A 23 4.42 -3.18 2.21
C LEU A 23 4.01 -2.01 1.33
N GLU A 24 4.86 -0.98 1.31
CA GLU A 24 4.79 0.07 0.31
C GLU A 24 5.60 -0.38 -0.90
N VAL A 25 4.93 -0.61 -2.02
CA VAL A 25 5.53 -0.91 -3.32
C VAL A 25 5.55 0.35 -4.15
N ARG A 26 6.67 0.64 -4.80
CA ARG A 26 6.84 1.80 -5.68
C ARG A 26 7.23 1.37 -7.08
N ASN A 27 6.64 2.00 -8.09
CA ASN A 27 6.99 1.79 -9.50
C ASN A 27 8.01 2.82 -10.01
N ALA A 28 8.52 2.61 -11.23
CA ALA A 28 9.48 3.52 -11.86
C ALA A 28 8.94 4.95 -12.10
N ALA A 29 7.61 5.09 -12.25
CA ALA A 29 6.93 6.38 -12.36
C ALA A 29 6.79 7.11 -11.00
N GLY A 30 7.21 6.47 -9.91
CA GLY A 30 7.18 7.03 -8.57
C GLY A 30 5.83 6.88 -7.85
N GLN A 31 4.86 6.18 -8.42
CA GLN A 31 3.57 5.84 -7.79
C GLN A 31 3.78 4.79 -6.69
N SER A 32 3.06 4.93 -5.58
CA SER A 32 3.09 3.98 -4.45
C SER A 32 1.79 3.19 -4.31
N LEU A 33 1.91 1.93 -3.91
CA LEU A 33 0.83 1.01 -3.56
C LEU A 33 1.12 0.43 -2.18
N PHE A 34 0.12 0.44 -1.30
CA PHE A 34 0.23 -0.19 0.03
C PHE A 34 -0.56 -1.49 0.02
N THR A 35 0.11 -2.61 0.30
CA THR A 35 -0.48 -3.95 0.21
C THR A 35 0.17 -4.89 1.24
N PRO A 36 -0.54 -5.93 1.71
CA PRO A 36 0.12 -7.07 2.34
C PRO A 36 1.04 -7.81 1.35
N CYS A 37 1.85 -8.74 1.86
CA CYS A 37 2.63 -9.63 0.99
C CYS A 37 1.67 -10.55 0.24
N THR A 38 1.79 -10.60 -1.09
CA THR A 38 1.00 -11.50 -1.93
C THR A 38 1.90 -12.23 -2.91
N HIS A 39 1.59 -13.49 -3.19
CA HIS A 39 2.40 -14.31 -4.10
C HIS A 39 2.48 -13.70 -5.52
N PHE A 40 1.35 -13.16 -5.99
CA PHE A 40 1.30 -12.33 -7.19
C PHE A 40 0.87 -10.94 -6.77
N LEU A 41 1.74 -9.95 -7.00
CA LEU A 41 1.38 -8.56 -6.78
C LEU A 41 0.33 -8.14 -7.81
N GLN A 42 -0.85 -7.74 -7.34
CA GLN A 42 -1.89 -7.16 -8.18
C GLN A 42 -1.63 -5.65 -8.26
N THR A 43 -1.07 -5.19 -9.38
CA THR A 43 -0.89 -3.74 -9.58
C THR A 43 -2.20 -3.08 -10.00
N PRO A 44 -2.44 -1.83 -9.56
CA PRO A 44 -3.55 -1.02 -10.07
C PRO A 44 -3.49 -0.89 -11.60
N TRP A 45 -4.65 -0.77 -12.22
CA TRP A 45 -4.77 -0.65 -13.69
C TRP A 45 -4.19 0.67 -14.23
N ASP A 46 -4.11 1.71 -13.39
CA ASP A 46 -3.60 3.04 -13.72
C ASP A 46 -2.06 3.14 -13.60
N TRP A 47 -1.38 2.04 -13.28
CA TRP A 47 0.07 2.00 -13.25
C TRP A 47 0.65 1.95 -14.67
N THR A 48 1.45 2.96 -14.99
CA THR A 48 2.13 3.08 -16.29
C THR A 48 3.48 2.39 -16.32
N SER A 49 3.94 1.85 -15.19
CA SER A 49 5.26 1.23 -15.05
C SER A 49 5.25 0.08 -14.05
N ALA A 50 6.18 -0.85 -14.24
CA ALA A 50 6.36 -1.99 -13.36
C ALA A 50 6.83 -1.55 -11.96
N PRO A 51 6.49 -2.33 -10.91
CA PRO A 51 7.11 -2.20 -9.59
C PRO A 51 8.64 -2.31 -9.70
N VAL A 52 9.37 -1.48 -8.96
CA VAL A 52 10.86 -1.52 -8.95
C VAL A 52 11.43 -1.72 -7.56
N GLN A 53 10.71 -1.30 -6.52
CA GLN A 53 11.18 -1.44 -5.15
C GLN A 53 10.01 -1.49 -4.18
N PHE A 54 10.23 -2.05 -3.01
CA PHE A 54 9.26 -2.08 -1.93
C PHE A 54 9.93 -1.89 -0.57
N ARG A 55 9.16 -1.54 0.46
CA ARG A 55 9.64 -1.47 1.84
C ARG A 55 8.52 -1.76 2.81
N LEU A 56 8.88 -2.19 4.01
CA LEU A 56 7.93 -2.35 5.11
C LEU A 56 7.66 -1.01 5.77
N VAL A 57 6.39 -0.58 5.81
CA VAL A 57 5.95 0.65 6.48
C VAL A 57 4.89 0.35 7.51
N GLN A 58 4.80 1.18 8.55
CA GLN A 58 3.74 1.03 9.52
C GLN A 58 2.39 1.32 8.86
N GLU A 59 1.40 0.47 9.11
CA GLU A 59 0.05 0.69 8.59
C GLU A 59 -0.48 2.02 9.12
N SER A 60 -0.88 2.90 8.20
CA SER A 60 -1.54 4.14 8.58
C SER A 60 -2.90 3.78 9.15
N LYS A 61 -3.22 4.31 10.34
CA LYS A 61 -4.54 4.08 10.94
C LYS A 61 -5.61 4.50 9.92
N PRO A 62 -6.61 3.64 9.64
CA PRO A 62 -7.70 4.02 8.76
C PRO A 62 -8.29 5.34 9.29
N SER A 63 -8.27 6.36 8.45
CA SER A 63 -8.90 7.62 8.78
C SER A 63 -10.39 7.35 8.83
N HIS A 64 -10.98 7.36 10.04
CA HIS A 64 -12.41 7.19 10.19
C HIS A 64 -13.08 8.30 9.38
N SER A 65 -13.78 7.93 8.31
CA SER A 65 -14.62 8.84 7.55
C SER A 65 -15.53 9.58 8.53
N ALA A 66 -15.56 10.90 8.45
CA ALA A 66 -16.48 11.69 9.25
C ALA A 66 -17.92 11.16 9.01
N PRO A 67 -18.76 11.11 10.06
CA PRO A 67 -20.11 10.59 9.93
C PRO A 67 -20.87 11.31 8.82
N ILE A 68 -21.64 10.56 8.03
CA ILE A 68 -22.46 11.08 6.94
C ILE A 68 -23.34 12.23 7.49
N PRO A 69 -23.32 13.44 6.87
CA PRO A 69 -24.08 14.57 7.38
C PRO A 69 -25.58 14.25 7.42
N LYS A 70 -26.26 14.65 8.49
CA LYS A 70 -27.70 14.42 8.65
C LYS A 70 -28.50 15.13 7.54
N PRO A 71 -29.56 14.51 7.01
CA PRO A 71 -30.39 15.12 5.97
C PRO A 71 -31.02 16.42 6.50
N GLN A 72 -30.97 17.48 5.69
CA GLN A 72 -31.63 18.75 6.00
C GLN A 72 -33.13 18.60 5.75
N ASN A 73 -33.94 18.60 6.81
CA ASN A 73 -35.39 18.75 6.69
C ASN A 73 -35.67 20.12 6.06
N LYS A 74 -36.14 20.14 4.80
CA LYS A 74 -36.81 21.31 4.24
C LYS A 74 -38.20 21.39 4.88
N SER A 75 -38.41 22.42 5.69
CA SER A 75 -39.74 22.84 6.14
C SER A 75 -40.41 23.70 5.08
#